data_AF-A0A0Q9LWR3-F1
#
_entry.id   AF-A0A0Q9LWR3-F1
#
_cell.length_a   1.000
_cell.length_b   1.000
_cell.length_c   1.000
_cell.angle_alpha   90.00
_cell.angle_beta   90.00
_cell.angle_gamma   90.00
#
_symmetry.space_group_name_H-M   'P 1'
#
loop_
_entity.id
_entity.type
_entity.pdbx_description
1 polymer ?
#
loop_
_entity_poly.entity_id
_entity_poly.type
_entity_poly.pdbx_seq_one_letter_code
_entity_poly.pdbx_strand_id
1 'polypeptide(L)' 'MPIDRLIEVTWVTGNGGAKGAETVVTVELEPQSNGILLRLSHKGFSDEESRNKHHHKWPFVLEQLDKQMTASN' A
#
# COMPACT_ATOMS: atom_id res chain seq x y z
N MET A 1 -23.76 5.37 -7.83
CA MET A 1 -22.62 4.47 -7.58
C MET A 1 -21.59 5.28 -6.81
N PRO A 2 -21.12 4.88 -5.61
CA PRO A 2 -19.97 5.56 -5.06
C PRO A 2 -18.78 5.32 -6.00
N ILE A 3 -17.97 6.36 -6.22
CA ILE A 3 -16.73 6.21 -6.96
C ILE A 3 -15.77 5.53 -5.99
N ASP A 4 -15.69 4.20 -6.04
CA ASP A 4 -14.62 3.46 -5.40
C ASP A 4 -13.33 3.88 -6.12
N ARG A 5 -12.49 4.68 -5.45
CA ARG A 5 -11.24 5.15 -6.05
C ARG A 5 -10.20 4.06 -5.84
N LEU A 6 -10.05 3.24 -6.89
CA LEU A 6 -9.04 2.19 -6.98
C LEU A 6 -7.77 2.73 -7.66
N ILE A 7 -6.63 2.48 -7.04
CA ILE A 7 -5.31 2.76 -7.61
C ILE A 7 -4.55 1.43 -7.66
N GLU A 8 -4.05 1.07 -8.83
CA GLU A 8 -3.23 -0.12 -9.01
C GLU A 8 -1.90 0.26 -9.66
N VAL A 9 -0.80 -0.22 -9.06
CA VAL A 9 0.56 0.13 -9.46
C VAL A 9 1.42 -1.12 -9.53
N THR A 10 2.07 -1.33 -10.67
CA THR A 10 3.15 -2.32 -10.80
C THR A 10 4.36 -1.85 -10.02
N TRP A 11 4.88 -2.74 -9.19
CA TRP A 11 5.97 -2.48 -8.26
C TRP A 11 7.13 -3.45 -8.54
N VAL A 12 8.31 -2.91 -8.83
CA VAL A 12 9.51 -3.71 -9.10
C VAL A 12 10.65 -3.15 -8.27
N THR A 13 11.25 -3.98 -7.42
CA THR A 13 12.37 -3.56 -6.55
C THR A 13 13.45 -4.65 -6.51
N GLY A 14 14.71 -4.22 -6.43
CA GLY A 14 15.87 -5.12 -6.42
C GLY A 14 16.07 -5.89 -5.10
N ASN A 15 17.31 -6.31 -4.85
CA ASN A 15 17.67 -7.03 -3.63
C ASN A 15 17.30 -6.22 -2.37
N GLY A 16 16.68 -6.89 -1.41
CA GLY A 16 16.12 -6.27 -0.20
C GLY A 16 14.63 -5.89 -0.31
N GLY A 17 14.08 -5.85 -1.53
CA GLY A 17 12.65 -5.68 -1.81
C GLY A 17 12.02 -6.95 -2.39
N ALA A 18 11.41 -6.83 -3.56
CA ALA A 18 10.77 -7.92 -4.31
C ALA A 18 11.77 -8.78 -5.12
N LYS A 19 13.08 -8.59 -4.95
CA LYS A 19 14.14 -9.39 -5.58
C LYS A 19 14.03 -9.43 -7.12
N GLY A 20 13.57 -8.35 -7.72
CA GLY A 20 13.37 -8.22 -9.16
C GLY A 20 12.06 -8.82 -9.68
N ALA A 21 11.24 -9.45 -8.83
CA ALA A 21 9.91 -9.87 -9.21
C ALA A 21 9.00 -8.65 -9.41
N GLU A 22 8.14 -8.71 -10.43
CA GLU A 22 7.05 -7.76 -10.59
C GLU A 22 5.94 -8.11 -9.59
N THR A 23 5.62 -7.15 -8.72
CA THR A 23 4.54 -7.24 -7.76
C THR A 23 3.50 -6.16 -8.06
N VAL A 24 2.32 -6.26 -7.46
CA VAL A 24 1.24 -5.30 -7.65
C VAL A 24 0.82 -4.75 -6.29
N VAL A 25 0.78 -3.43 -6.18
CA VAL A 25 0.19 -2.72 -5.06
C VAL A 25 -1.15 -2.18 -5.49
N THR A 26 -2.19 -2.56 -4.76
CA THR A 26 -3.56 -2.08 -4.95
C THR A 26 -3.96 -1.27 -3.74
N VAL A 27 -4.46 -0.06 -3.96
CA VAL A 27 -4.98 0.84 -2.94
C VAL A 27 -6.44 1.15 -3.26
N GLU A 28 -7.31 0.83 -2.32
CA GLU A 28 -8.74 1.11 -2.37
C GLU A 28 -9.05 2.23 -1.38
N LEU A 29 -9.77 3.25 -1.85
CA LEU A 29 -10.19 4.39 -1.04
C LEU A 29 -11.71 4.46 -0.99
N GLU A 30 -12.26 4.33 0.21
CA GLU A 30 -13.69 4.38 0.48
C GLU A 30 -14.01 5.60 1.36
N PRO A 31 -14.79 6.58 0.88
CA PRO A 31 -15.24 7.70 1.70
C PRO A 31 -16.03 7.19 2.91
N GLN A 32 -15.70 7.70 4.10
CA GLN A 32 -16.41 7.42 5.35
C GLN A 32 -17.00 8.72 5.90
N SER A 33 -17.89 8.61 6.89
CA SER A 33 -18.51 9.79 7.54
C SER A 33 -17.48 10.73 8.18
N ASN A 34 -16.31 10.21 8.57
CA ASN A 34 -15.21 10.99 9.15
C ASN A 34 -13.86 10.66 8.48
N GLY A 35 -13.76 10.93 7.18
CA GLY A 35 -12.50 10.77 6.42
C GLY A 35 -12.59 9.71 5.32
N ILE A 36 -11.48 9.04 5.05
CA ILE A 36 -11.37 8.01 4.01
C ILE A 36 -10.79 6.75 4.64
N LEU A 37 -11.43 5.60 4.41
CA LEU A 37 -10.85 4.30 4.71
C LEU A 37 -9.93 3.90 3.55
N LEU A 38 -8.65 3.70 3.84
CA LEU A 38 -7.66 3.20 2.88
C LEU A 38 -7.39 1.71 3.14
N ARG A 39 -7.59 0.87 2.13
CA ARG A 39 -7.16 -0.54 2.14
C ARG A 39 -6.01 -0.73 1.15
N LEU A 40 -4.92 -1.33 1.61
CA LEU A 40 -3.76 -1.63 0.77
C LEU A 40 -3.56 -3.14 0.68
N SER A 41 -3.42 -3.67 -0.53
CA SER A 41 -2.97 -5.04 -0.76
C SER A 41 -1.71 -5.04 -1.64
N HIS A 42 -0.75 -5.90 -1.32
CA HIS A 42 0.48 -6.06 -2.10
C HIS A 42 0.68 -7.53 -2.41
N LYS A 43 0.59 -7.90 -3.69
CA LYS A 43 0.56 -9.29 -4.19
C LYS A 43 1.64 -9.52 -5.25
N GLY A 44 1.90 -10.79 -5.56
CA GLY A 44 2.85 -11.20 -6.61
C GLY A 44 4.26 -11.51 -6.12
N PHE A 45 4.49 -11.53 -4.80
CA PHE A 45 5.80 -11.89 -4.26
C PHE A 45 6.19 -13.33 -4.63
N SER A 46 7.43 -13.50 -5.08
CA SER A 46 8.03 -14.81 -5.39
C SER A 46 8.35 -15.66 -4.17
N ASP A 47 8.52 -15.02 -3.00
CA ASP A 47 8.83 -15.70 -1.75
C ASP A 47 8.20 -15.02 -0.52
N GLU A 48 8.03 -15.83 0.52
CA GLU A 48 7.38 -15.43 1.76
C GLU A 48 8.20 -14.42 2.57
N GLU A 49 9.53 -14.48 2.49
CA GLU A 49 10.41 -13.55 3.20
C GLU A 49 10.22 -12.12 2.69
N SER A 50 10.23 -11.93 1.37
CA SER A 50 9.97 -10.64 0.73
C SER A 50 8.54 -10.15 1.02
N ARG A 51 7.53 -11.03 0.95
CA ARG A 51 6.14 -10.68 1.35
C ARG A 51 6.09 -10.18 2.79
N ASN A 52 6.69 -10.93 3.71
CA ASN A 52 6.66 -10.63 5.14
C ASN A 52 7.39 -9.31 5.42
N LYS A 53 8.55 -9.06 4.80
CA LYS A 53 9.25 -7.77 4.94
C LYS A 53 8.35 -6.60 4.56
N HIS A 54 7.63 -6.68 3.44
CA HIS A 54 6.70 -5.62 3.03
C HIS A 54 5.52 -5.50 3.98
N HIS A 55 4.93 -6.63 4.41
CA HIS A 55 3.86 -6.63 5.41
C HIS A 55 4.26 -5.89 6.70
N HIS A 56 5.49 -6.09 7.18
CA HIS A 56 5.98 -5.39 8.37
C HIS A 56 6.31 -3.90 8.10
N LYS A 57 6.68 -3.54 6.87
CA LYS A 57 7.09 -2.17 6.52
C LYS A 57 5.91 -1.25 6.18
N TRP A 58 4.84 -1.78 5.57
CA TRP A 58 3.67 -1.00 5.17
C TRP A 58 3.02 -0.20 6.32
N PRO A 59 2.86 -0.74 7.54
CA PRO A 59 2.32 0.03 8.66
C PRO A 59 3.07 1.34 8.93
N PHE A 60 4.40 1.34 8.87
CA PHE A 60 5.19 2.55 9.09
C PHE A 60 4.98 3.59 7.98
N VAL A 61 4.83 3.14 6.73
CA VAL A 61 4.53 4.01 5.59
C VAL A 61 3.14 4.62 5.72
N LEU A 62 2.15 3.82 6.12
CA LEU A 62 0.77 4.28 6.33
C LEU A 62 0.66 5.24 7.53
N GLU A 63 1.39 4.99 8.60
CA GLU A 63 1.46 5.92 9.74
C GLU A 63 2.06 7.28 9.33
N GLN A 64 3.12 7.26 8.52
CA GLN A 64 3.71 8.50 8.01
C GLN A 64 2.75 9.24 7.06
N LEU A 65 2.03 8.51 6.21
CA LEU A 65 1.00 9.08 5.34
C LEU A 65 -0.07 9.79 6.17
N ASP A 66 -0.58 9.13 7.21
CA ASP A 66 -1.61 9.68 8.09
C ASP A 66 -1.14 10.98 8.78
N LYS A 67 0.11 10.99 9.27
CA LYS A 67 0.75 12.19 9.84
C LYS A 67 0.81 13.36 8.86
N GLN A 68 1.17 13.12 7.59
CA GLN A 68 1.28 14.20 6.60
C GLN A 68 -0.10 14.72 6.15
N MET A 69 -1.08 13.83 6.02
CA MET A 69 -2.44 14.20 5.63
C MET A 69 -3.18 14.97 6.73
N THR A 70 -2.86 14.71 8.00
CA THR A 70 -3.44 15.43 9.15
C THR A 70 -2.69 16.71 9.51
N ALA A 71 -1.38 16.80 9.24
CA ALA A 71 -0.56 17.99 9.50
C ALA A 71 -0.75 19.13 8.48
N SER A 72 -1.42 18.88 7.36
CA SER A 72 -1.61 19.85 6.27
C SER A 72 -2.88 20.71 6.42
N ASN A 73 -3.39 20.88 7.65
CA ASN A 73 -4.55 21.72 7.98
C ASN A 73 -4.14 23.10 8.50
#